data_AF-A0A660Y7C8-F1
#
_entry.id   AF-A0A660Y7C8-F1
#
_cell.length_a   1.000
_cell.length_b   1.000
_cell.length_c   1.000
_cell.angle_alpha   90.00
_cell.angle_beta   90.00
_cell.angle_gamma   90.00
#
_symmetry.space_group_name_H-M   'P 1'
#
loop_
_entity.id
_entity.type
_entity.pdbx_description
1 polymer ?
#
loop_
_entity_poly.entity_id
_entity_poly.type
_entity_poly.pdbx_seq_one_letter_code
_entity_poly.pdbx_strand_id
1 'polypeptide(L)'
;YAWGEEDYWASPLEFFAKRMGDCEDYVISKYFALRRAGISDEKLYFTYTQVVGYDKVHMVLVYYPSAKAVPLVLDNINKKVLPGTHRNDLIPVYSFNAKSLFLAKQAGRGESIPGKDTQNKRWIDFLQNLEKSIN
;
A
#
# COMPACT_ATOMS: atom_id res chain seq x y z
N TYR A 1 17.28 9.29 -5.70
CA TYR A 1 16.43 8.13 -5.44
C TYR A 1 17.04 7.30 -4.31
N ALA A 2 16.24 6.81 -3.36
CA ALA A 2 16.73 6.06 -2.20
C ALA A 2 17.43 4.75 -2.58
N TRP A 3 17.14 4.21 -3.77
CA TRP A 3 17.63 2.91 -4.25
C TRP A 3 18.47 2.98 -5.53
N GLY A 4 18.80 4.18 -6.01
CA GLY A 4 19.52 4.36 -7.28
C GLY A 4 18.67 4.16 -8.54
N GLU A 5 17.45 3.64 -8.39
CA GLU A 5 16.43 3.50 -9.45
C GLU A 5 15.19 4.35 -9.12
N GLU A 6 14.50 4.82 -10.15
CA GLU A 6 13.18 5.44 -10.04
C GLU A 6 12.12 4.34 -9.82
N ASP A 7 11.22 4.52 -8.85
CA ASP A 7 10.10 3.61 -8.54
C ASP A 7 10.43 2.17 -8.07
N TYR A 8 11.46 2.00 -7.22
CA TYR A 8 11.81 0.71 -6.60
C TYR A 8 11.03 0.43 -5.30
N TRP A 9 10.33 -0.71 -5.20
CA TRP A 9 9.58 -1.13 -4.01
C TRP A 9 10.44 -2.03 -3.11
N ALA A 10 10.93 -1.50 -1.99
CA ALA A 10 11.80 -2.23 -1.09
C ALA A 10 11.03 -3.24 -0.24
N SER A 11 11.63 -4.41 0.01
CA SER A 11 11.13 -5.31 1.05
C SER A 11 11.22 -4.64 2.43
N PRO A 12 10.43 -5.08 3.43
CA PRO A 12 10.53 -4.54 4.78
C PRO A 12 11.96 -4.61 5.35
N LEU A 13 12.70 -5.68 5.06
CA LEU A 13 14.07 -5.86 5.52
C LEU A 13 15.02 -4.81 4.91
N GLU A 14 14.89 -4.56 3.62
CA GLU A 14 15.66 -3.54 2.90
C GLU A 14 15.31 -2.13 3.38
N PHE A 15 14.02 -1.83 3.54
CA PHE A 15 13.55 -0.55 4.07
C PHE A 15 14.09 -0.29 5.49
N PHE A 16 14.03 -1.28 6.39
CA PHE A 16 14.59 -1.16 7.73
C PHE A 16 16.12 -1.00 7.72
N ALA A 17 16.83 -1.68 6.81
CA ALA A 17 18.28 -1.59 6.69
C ALA A 17 18.76 -0.20 6.21
N LYS A 18 18.01 0.44 5.32
CA LYS A 18 18.42 1.73 4.71
C LYS A 18 17.81 2.96 5.38
N ARG A 19 16.73 2.80 6.16
CA ARG A 19 15.99 3.87 6.86
C ARG A 19 15.55 5.02 5.93
N MET A 20 15.44 4.74 4.63
CA MET A 20 15.07 5.66 3.57
C MET A 20 14.18 4.91 2.58
N GLY A 21 13.05 5.50 2.22
CA GLY A 21 12.10 4.96 1.26
C GLY A 21 11.05 5.99 0.88
N ASP A 22 10.34 5.75 -0.21
CA ASP A 22 9.20 6.57 -0.66
C ASP A 22 7.90 6.15 0.04
N CYS A 23 6.74 6.69 -0.35
CA CYS A 23 5.50 6.46 0.39
C CYS A 23 5.06 4.99 0.37
N GLU A 24 5.37 4.27 -0.69
CA GLU A 24 5.10 2.86 -0.89
C GLU A 24 5.85 2.00 0.13
N ASP A 25 7.15 2.26 0.34
CA ASP A 25 7.99 1.50 1.28
C ASP A 25 7.44 1.56 2.72
N TYR A 26 6.94 2.73 3.14
CA TYR A 26 6.30 2.88 4.46
C TYR A 26 5.00 2.09 4.56
N VAL A 27 4.18 2.08 3.51
CA VAL A 27 2.89 1.40 3.49
C VAL A 27 3.07 -0.11 3.50
N ILE A 28 4.00 -0.63 2.70
CA ILE A 28 4.37 -2.06 2.65
C ILE A 28 4.86 -2.52 4.03
N SER A 29 5.76 -1.76 4.64
CA SER A 29 6.31 -2.09 5.97
C SER A 29 5.23 -2.11 7.06
N LYS A 30 4.33 -1.12 7.09
CA LYS A 30 3.19 -1.09 8.01
C LYS A 30 2.24 -2.26 7.78
N TYR A 31 1.97 -2.59 6.52
CA TYR A 31 1.11 -3.73 6.16
C TYR A 31 1.67 -5.03 6.73
N PHE A 32 2.94 -5.36 6.46
CA PHE A 32 3.55 -6.59 6.97
C PHE A 32 3.64 -6.61 8.51
N ALA A 33 3.90 -5.46 9.15
CA ALA A 33 3.90 -5.37 10.60
C ALA A 33 2.52 -5.68 11.21
N LEU A 34 1.44 -5.10 10.67
CA LEU A 34 0.07 -5.36 11.14
C LEU A 34 -0.38 -6.78 10.86
N ARG A 35 0.03 -7.35 9.72
CA ARG A 35 -0.18 -8.76 9.39
C ARG A 35 0.48 -9.67 10.42
N ARG A 36 1.73 -9.39 10.78
CA ARG A 36 2.46 -10.15 11.81
C ARG A 36 1.82 -10.03 13.19
N ALA A 37 1.15 -8.91 13.46
CA ALA A 37 0.36 -8.68 14.67
C ALA A 37 -1.06 -9.31 14.64
N GLY A 38 -1.41 -10.04 13.57
CA GLY A 38 -2.67 -10.80 13.48
C GLY A 38 -3.82 -10.06 12.82
N ILE A 39 -3.61 -8.88 12.22
CA ILE A 39 -4.66 -8.20 11.45
C ILE A 39 -4.86 -8.92 10.11
N SER A 40 -6.12 -9.22 9.77
CA SER A 40 -6.46 -9.89 8.51
C SER A 40 -6.24 -8.97 7.31
N ASP A 41 -5.79 -9.54 6.18
CA ASP A 41 -5.60 -8.82 4.91
C ASP A 41 -6.83 -8.03 4.54
N GLU A 42 -8.03 -8.63 4.67
CA GLU A 42 -9.31 -8.02 4.29
C GLU A 42 -9.67 -6.73 5.02
N LYS A 43 -8.91 -6.38 6.07
CA LYS A 43 -9.05 -5.11 6.80
C LYS A 43 -8.05 -4.04 6.37
N LEU A 44 -7.05 -4.39 5.55
CA LEU A 44 -5.93 -3.54 5.18
C LEU A 44 -5.98 -3.22 3.69
N TYR A 45 -5.97 -1.94 3.36
CA TYR A 45 -6.06 -1.45 2.00
C TYR A 45 -4.90 -0.50 1.72
N PHE A 46 -4.20 -0.77 0.62
CA PHE A 46 -3.24 0.16 0.04
C PHE A 46 -4.04 1.19 -0.74
N THR A 47 -3.91 2.46 -0.37
CA THR A 47 -4.74 3.53 -0.93
C THR A 47 -3.85 4.62 -1.52
N TYR A 48 -3.95 4.80 -2.84
CA TYR A 48 -3.40 5.95 -3.54
C TYR A 48 -4.32 7.14 -3.34
N THR A 49 -3.71 8.27 -3.00
CA THR A 49 -4.39 9.52 -2.73
C THR A 49 -3.72 10.65 -3.52
N GLN A 50 -4.50 11.68 -3.84
CA GLN A 50 -3.96 12.98 -4.23
C GLN A 50 -3.91 13.86 -2.98
N VAL A 51 -2.78 14.53 -2.76
CA VAL A 51 -2.64 15.45 -1.62
C VAL A 51 -3.16 16.83 -2.01
N VAL A 52 -4.09 17.38 -1.24
CA VAL A 52 -4.66 18.71 -1.52
C VAL A 52 -3.56 19.77 -1.45
N GLY A 53 -3.50 20.62 -2.48
CA GLY A 53 -2.50 21.68 -2.58
C GLY A 53 -1.14 21.23 -3.14
N TYR A 54 -1.00 19.95 -3.51
CA TYR A 54 0.20 19.42 -4.15
C TYR A 54 -0.18 18.59 -5.39
N ASP A 55 0.53 18.78 -6.49
CA ASP A 55 0.36 17.96 -7.70
C ASP A 55 1.15 16.66 -7.59
N LYS A 56 0.92 15.91 -6.50
CA LYS A 56 1.61 14.66 -6.21
C LYS A 56 0.64 13.61 -5.67
N VAL A 57 0.84 12.38 -6.15
CA VAL A 57 0.19 11.19 -5.61
C VAL A 57 0.93 10.72 -4.36
N HIS A 58 0.20 10.18 -3.40
CA HIS A 58 0.71 9.70 -2.11
C HIS A 58 0.00 8.42 -1.69
N MET A 59 0.74 7.40 -1.30
CA MET A 59 0.16 6.14 -0.80
C MET A 59 0.06 6.14 0.72
N VAL A 60 -1.09 5.69 1.23
CA VAL A 60 -1.32 5.43 2.65
C VAL A 60 -1.85 4.02 2.86
N LEU A 61 -1.67 3.49 4.07
CA LEU A 61 -2.34 2.26 4.50
C LEU A 61 -3.64 2.63 5.20
N VAL A 62 -4.75 2.08 4.73
CA VAL A 62 -6.08 2.28 5.31
C VAL A 62 -6.52 1.02 6.02
N TYR A 63 -6.90 1.14 7.29
CA TYR A 63 -7.39 0.05 8.12
C TYR A 63 -8.89 0.20 8.38
N TYR A 64 -9.65 -0.85 8.11
CA TYR A 64 -11.07 -0.95 8.42
C TYR A 64 -11.28 -1.85 9.65
N PRO A 65 -11.64 -1.30 10.83
CA PRO A 65 -11.96 -2.12 12.00
C PRO A 65 -13.11 -3.12 11.72
N SER A 66 -14.10 -2.66 10.95
CA SER A 66 -15.20 -3.45 10.39
C SER A 66 -15.65 -2.85 9.04
N ALA A 67 -16.45 -3.60 8.27
CA ALA A 67 -16.92 -3.19 6.95
C ALA A 67 -17.76 -1.89 6.93
N LYS A 68 -18.36 -1.49 8.07
CA LYS A 68 -19.17 -0.27 8.19
C LYS A 68 -18.50 0.82 9.03
N ALA A 69 -17.30 0.58 9.54
CA ALA A 69 -16.59 1.56 10.36
C ALA A 69 -15.99 2.66 9.49
N VAL A 70 -15.85 3.86 10.07
CA VAL A 70 -14.95 4.87 9.53
C VAL A 70 -13.53 4.30 9.58
N PRO A 71 -12.81 4.25 8.46
CA PRO A 71 -11.47 3.67 8.44
C PRO A 71 -10.46 4.58 9.14
N LEU A 72 -9.37 3.98 9.60
CA LEU A 72 -8.20 4.67 10.12
C LEU A 72 -7.13 4.77 9.02
N VAL A 73 -6.49 5.93 8.91
CA VAL A 73 -5.43 6.20 7.95
C VAL A 73 -4.09 6.15 8.67
N LEU A 74 -3.20 5.28 8.21
CA LEU A 74 -1.83 5.14 8.69
C LEU A 74 -0.85 5.72 7.66
N ASP A 75 -0.39 6.93 7.93
CA ASP A 75 0.40 7.74 7.00
C ASP A 75 1.84 7.98 7.53
N ASN A 76 2.77 8.31 6.65
CA ASN A 76 4.15 8.71 6.96
C ASN A 76 4.36 10.24 6.87
N ILE A 77 3.47 10.99 6.20
CA ILE A 77 3.45 12.46 6.25
C ILE A 77 2.85 12.91 7.59
N ASN A 78 1.62 12.48 7.87
CA ASN A 78 1.02 12.64 9.19
C ASN A 78 1.29 11.41 10.06
N LYS A 79 2.11 11.57 11.10
CA LYS A 79 2.52 10.47 11.99
C LYS A 79 1.41 10.00 12.94
N LYS A 80 0.29 10.73 13.04
CA LYS A 80 -0.87 10.30 13.84
C LYS A 80 -1.77 9.39 13.01
N VAL A 81 -2.24 8.31 13.62
CA VAL A 81 -3.33 7.51 13.05
C VAL A 81 -4.63 8.25 13.28
N LEU A 82 -5.28 8.68 12.20
CA LEU A 82 -6.50 9.48 12.25
C LEU A 82 -7.64 8.78 11.49
N PRO A 83 -8.90 8.99 11.89
CA PRO A 83 -10.03 8.57 11.07
C PRO A 83 -9.98 9.25 9.69
N GLY A 84 -10.44 8.55 8.64
CA GLY A 84 -10.48 9.10 7.28
C GLY A 84 -11.26 10.43 7.19
N THR A 85 -12.29 10.60 8.03
CA THR A 85 -13.05 11.85 8.15
C THR A 85 -12.26 13.04 8.69
N HIS A 86 -11.05 12.81 9.21
CA HIS A 86 -10.14 13.83 9.72
C HIS A 86 -8.92 14.02 8.81
N ARG A 87 -8.91 13.41 7.61
CA ARG A 87 -7.84 13.50 6.60
C ARG A 87 -8.34 14.18 5.33
N ASN A 88 -8.87 15.39 5.48
CA ASN A 88 -9.38 16.21 4.37
C ASN A 88 -8.28 16.67 3.39
N ASP A 89 -7.01 16.47 3.78
CA ASP A 89 -5.83 16.70 2.96
C ASP A 89 -5.55 15.58 1.94
N LEU A 90 -6.21 14.43 2.06
CA LEU A 90 -6.04 13.28 1.16
C LEU A 90 -7.33 12.96 0.41
N ILE A 91 -7.27 13.00 -0.93
CA ILE A 91 -8.37 12.61 -1.80
C ILE A 91 -8.08 11.20 -2.33
N PRO A 92 -8.85 10.16 -1.94
CA PRO A 92 -8.60 8.80 -2.41
C PRO A 92 -8.87 8.68 -3.91
N VAL A 93 -7.89 8.16 -4.64
CA VAL A 93 -7.96 7.91 -6.10
C VAL A 93 -8.23 6.43 -6.36
N TYR A 94 -7.50 5.55 -5.67
CA TYR A 94 -7.61 4.11 -5.84
C TYR A 94 -7.27 3.39 -4.53
N SER A 95 -7.91 2.24 -4.29
CA SER A 95 -7.61 1.39 -3.14
C SER A 95 -7.69 -0.07 -3.52
N PHE A 96 -6.77 -0.88 -3.01
CA PHE A 96 -6.77 -2.32 -3.22
C PHE A 96 -6.34 -3.07 -1.97
N ASN A 97 -6.74 -4.33 -1.92
CA ASN A 97 -6.43 -5.27 -0.86
C ASN A 97 -5.52 -6.37 -1.41
N ALA A 98 -4.50 -6.77 -0.65
CA ALA A 98 -3.58 -7.80 -1.07
C ALA A 98 -4.26 -9.15 -1.36
N LYS A 99 -5.23 -9.56 -0.53
CA LYS A 99 -6.00 -10.81 -0.72
C LYS A 99 -6.84 -10.79 -1.98
N SER A 100 -7.54 -9.68 -2.23
CA SER A 100 -8.37 -9.53 -3.43
C SER A 100 -7.52 -9.56 -4.71
N LEU A 101 -6.34 -8.94 -4.70
CA LEU A 101 -5.45 -8.96 -5.86
C LEU A 101 -4.85 -10.34 -6.11
N PHE A 102 -4.47 -11.06 -5.05
CA PHE A 102 -3.98 -12.42 -5.15
C PHE A 102 -5.03 -13.38 -5.72
N LEU A 103 -6.29 -13.28 -5.26
CA LEU A 103 -7.40 -14.07 -5.79
C LEU A 103 -7.70 -13.75 -7.26
N ALA A 104 -7.65 -12.47 -7.66
CA ALA A 104 -7.79 -12.08 -9.06
C ALA A 104 -6.71 -12.71 -9.95
N LYS A 105 -5.45 -12.71 -9.49
CA LYS A 105 -4.32 -13.36 -10.18
C LYS A 105 -4.52 -14.87 -10.32
N GLN A 106 -4.95 -15.57 -9.26
CA GLN A 106 -5.20 -17.02 -9.32
C GLN A 106 -6.35 -17.41 -10.25
N ALA A 107 -7.38 -16.57 -10.35
CA ALA A 107 -8.55 -16.85 -11.16
C ALA A 107 -8.29 -16.79 -12.68
N GLY A 108 -7.04 -16.60 -13.13
CA GLY A 108 -6.69 -16.39 -14.54
C GLY A 108 -7.24 -15.07 -15.10
N ARG A 109 -7.96 -14.31 -14.27
CA ARG A 109 -8.42 -12.95 -14.53
C ARG A 109 -7.26 -12.02 -14.25
N GLY A 110 -6.27 -12.05 -15.13
CA GLY A 110 -5.32 -10.94 -15.30
C GLY A 110 -6.00 -9.66 -15.80
N GLU A 111 -7.32 -9.52 -15.63
CA GLU A 111 -8.11 -8.33 -15.96
C GLU A 111 -7.89 -7.29 -14.86
N SER A 112 -6.76 -6.62 -14.99
CA SER A 112 -6.78 -5.19 -15.25
C SER A 112 -8.16 -4.52 -15.16
N ILE A 113 -8.45 -3.87 -14.01
CA ILE A 113 -9.57 -2.92 -13.93
C ILE A 113 -9.14 -1.70 -14.78
N PRO A 114 -9.81 -1.37 -15.90
CA PRO A 114 -9.29 -0.40 -16.87
C PRO A 114 -8.90 0.93 -16.21
N GLY A 115 -7.62 1.32 -16.36
CA GLY A 115 -7.03 2.53 -15.75
C GLY A 115 -6.30 2.31 -14.41
N LYS A 116 -6.36 1.10 -13.82
CA LYS A 116 -5.74 0.73 -12.52
C LYS A 116 -4.68 -0.38 -12.65
N ASP A 117 -4.33 -0.72 -13.88
CA ASP A 117 -3.51 -1.89 -14.25
C ASP A 117 -2.06 -1.79 -13.79
N THR A 118 -1.47 -0.60 -13.93
CA THR A 118 -0.06 -0.37 -13.65
C THR A 118 0.26 -0.53 -12.17
N GLN A 119 -0.62 -0.06 -11.28
CA GLN A 119 -0.42 -0.08 -9.83
C GLN A 119 -0.64 -1.49 -9.26
N ASN A 120 -1.63 -2.21 -9.78
CA ASN A 120 -1.82 -3.63 -9.49
C ASN A 120 -0.63 -4.46 -9.95
N LYS A 121 -0.09 -4.17 -11.14
CA LYS A 121 1.12 -4.82 -11.66
C LYS A 121 2.32 -4.60 -10.75
N ARG A 122 2.55 -3.38 -10.25
CA ARG A 122 3.67 -3.09 -9.31
C ARG A 122 3.61 -3.93 -8.04
N TRP A 123 2.44 -4.06 -7.40
CA TRP A 123 2.31 -4.93 -6.22
C TRP A 123 2.52 -6.41 -6.56
N ILE A 124 2.05 -6.87 -7.73
CA ILE A 124 2.28 -8.25 -8.19
C ILE A 124 3.77 -8.50 -8.43
N ASP A 125 4.47 -7.58 -9.08
CA ASP A 125 5.89 -7.65 -9.37
C ASP A 125 6.71 -7.62 -8.07
N PHE A 126 6.33 -6.77 -7.10
CA PHE A 126 6.91 -6.77 -5.76
C PHE A 126 6.79 -8.13 -5.07
N LEU A 127 5.60 -8.74 -5.07
CA LEU A 127 5.40 -10.06 -4.46
C LEU A 127 6.24 -11.15 -5.14
N GLN A 128 6.37 -11.11 -6.47
CA GLN A 128 7.22 -12.05 -7.22
C GLN A 128 8.71 -11.89 -6.87
N ASN A 129 9.17 -10.65 -6.73
CA ASN A 129 10.56 -10.38 -6.35
C ASN A 129 10.84 -10.79 -4.90
N LEU A 130 9.87 -10.61 -4.00
CA LEU A 130 9.95 -11.07 -2.61
C LEU A 130 10.01 -12.61 -2.52
N GLU A 131 9.21 -13.34 -3.31
CA GLU A 131 9.30 -14.81 -3.38
C GLU A 131 10.66 -15.30 -3.91
N LYS A 132 11.23 -14.59 -4.88
CA LYS A 132 12.55 -14.92 -5.45
C LYS A 132 13.70 -14.63 -4.48
N SER A 133 13.57 -13.67 -3.57
CA SER A 133 14.64 -13.34 -2.61
C SER A 133 14.67 -14.25 -1.38
N ILE A 134 13.63 -15.06 -1.17
CA ILE A 134 13.53 -16.05 -0.10
C ILE A 134 14.00 -17.45 -0.54
N ASN A 135 14.13 -17.68 -1.86
CA ASN A 135 14.65 -18.91 -2.47
C ASN A 135 16.09 -18.73 -2.96
#